data_AF-A0A3B8YCH4-F1
#
_entry.id   AF-A0A3B8YCH4-F1
#
_cell.length_a   1.000
_cell.length_b   1.000
_cell.length_c   1.000
_cell.angle_alpha   90.00
_cell.angle_beta   90.00
_cell.angle_gamma   90.00
#
_symmetry.space_group_name_H-M   'P 1'
#
loop_
_entity.id
_entity.type
_entity.pdbx_description
1 polymer ?
#
loop_
_entity_poly.entity_id
_entity_poly.type
_entity_poly.pdbx_seq_one_letter_code
_entity_poly.pdbx_strand_id
1 'polypeptide(L)'
;MPKTFGFEKPDFRPYYFAQEKHLLSPQQIHDLRNYIKNSWTTLSRSNQDILTSAADPKFKRSSGQSLLIYISPQENQDQISQKFQKILSPQDFNKLEIRLLPEKTTQIQEHGLLYLPYPYVVPGGRFNEMYGWDSYFIQVGLLRDGKLELAKNMVDNFSYQIKHYDTLLNANRTYYLTRSQPPFFTQMVLGVFKQTEDKKWLASQLDSITKYYHYWTSAPKLNQETGLSRYYDLGKGIAPEVISSERDEKGKTHYDRIKEYYHTQEVTAYDVSQYYHQPSQQLTPLFYQGDRSMRESGFDPSNRFGPFNADIIHYTPVCLNVLLYQMEQDTAEIYQILGDNQQSQKWRKLAQKRRQLINRFLWDEEAGLL
;
A
#
# COMPACT_ATOMS: atom_id res chain seq x y z
N MET A 1 -48.68 -1.97 -27.81
CA MET A 1 -48.28 -0.63 -27.33
C MET A 1 -47.30 -0.81 -26.19
N PRO A 2 -46.01 -0.47 -26.34
CA PRO A 2 -45.03 -0.66 -25.28
C PRO A 2 -45.17 0.48 -24.26
N LYS A 3 -45.30 0.10 -22.98
CA LYS A 3 -45.28 1.03 -21.84
C LYS A 3 -43.87 1.59 -21.70
N THR A 4 -43.73 2.88 -21.96
CA THR A 4 -42.54 3.68 -21.65
C THR A 4 -42.40 3.78 -20.12
N PHE A 5 -41.40 3.11 -19.55
CA PHE A 5 -40.92 3.42 -18.21
C PHE A 5 -40.12 4.72 -18.29
N GLY A 6 -40.69 5.80 -17.78
CA GLY A 6 -39.99 7.08 -17.63
C GLY A 6 -38.94 6.94 -16.54
N PHE A 7 -37.67 7.00 -16.91
CA PHE A 7 -36.61 7.33 -15.97
C PHE A 7 -36.73 8.83 -15.69
N GLU A 8 -37.22 9.19 -14.49
CA GLU A 8 -37.05 10.54 -13.98
C GLU A 8 -35.55 10.83 -13.91
N LYS A 9 -35.13 11.90 -14.59
CA LYS A 9 -33.76 12.42 -14.47
C LYS A 9 -33.46 12.66 -12.99
N PRO A 10 -32.27 12.29 -12.49
CA PRO A 10 -31.87 12.68 -11.15
C PRO A 10 -31.94 14.21 -11.07
N ASP A 11 -32.74 14.70 -10.14
CA ASP A 11 -32.80 16.11 -9.76
C ASP A 11 -31.41 16.47 -9.18
N PHE A 12 -30.52 16.96 -10.05
CA PHE A 12 -29.28 17.60 -9.65
C PHE A 12 -29.64 18.88 -8.92
N ARG A 13 -30.03 18.74 -7.65
CA ARG A 13 -30.07 19.87 -6.74
C ARG A 13 -28.68 20.47 -6.74
N PRO A 14 -28.52 21.77 -7.06
CA PRO A 14 -27.26 22.44 -6.89
C PRO A 14 -26.84 22.19 -5.44
N TYR A 15 -25.63 21.66 -5.25
CA TYR A 15 -25.02 21.66 -3.93
C TYR A 15 -25.12 23.10 -3.42
N TYR A 16 -25.98 23.31 -2.43
CA TYR A 16 -26.04 24.54 -1.68
C TYR A 16 -24.60 24.83 -1.22
N PHE A 17 -24.00 25.89 -1.73
CA PHE A 17 -22.86 26.52 -1.07
C PHE A 17 -23.37 26.93 0.31
N ALA A 18 -23.19 26.03 1.28
CA ALA A 18 -23.35 26.35 2.67
C ALA A 18 -22.48 27.59 2.93
N GLN A 19 -23.14 28.63 3.44
CA GLN A 19 -22.61 29.84 4.07
C GLN A 19 -21.11 29.78 4.34
N GLU A 20 -20.36 30.83 3.93
CA GLU A 20 -18.95 31.09 4.23
C GLU A 20 -18.56 30.64 5.66
N LYS A 21 -18.20 29.36 5.81
CA LYS A 21 -17.78 28.79 7.08
C LYS A 21 -16.30 29.12 7.24
N HIS A 22 -16.03 30.09 8.11
CA HIS A 22 -14.75 30.37 8.76
C HIS A 22 -13.50 29.86 8.01
N LEU A 23 -13.10 30.58 6.97
CA LEU A 23 -11.75 30.41 6.43
C LEU A 23 -10.73 30.73 7.54
N LEU A 24 -9.72 29.88 7.69
CA LEU A 24 -8.64 30.10 8.67
C LEU A 24 -7.97 31.46 8.40
N SER A 25 -7.70 32.22 9.45
CA SER A 25 -6.92 33.46 9.35
C SER A 25 -5.50 33.17 8.85
N PRO A 26 -4.79 34.15 8.26
CA PRO A 26 -3.40 33.97 7.87
C PRO A 26 -2.50 33.45 9.01
N GLN A 27 -2.76 33.90 10.25
CA GLN A 27 -2.04 33.42 11.43
C GLN A 27 -2.37 31.95 11.74
N GLN A 28 -3.64 31.56 11.71
CA GLN A 28 -4.04 30.16 11.92
C GLN A 28 -3.44 29.23 10.85
N ILE A 29 -3.38 29.67 9.59
CA ILE A 29 -2.71 28.95 8.51
C ILE A 29 -1.21 28.82 8.78
N HIS A 30 -0.57 29.89 9.27
CA HIS A 30 0.85 29.87 9.65
C HIS A 30 1.12 28.89 10.79
N ASP A 31 0.32 28.94 11.86
CA ASP A 31 0.46 28.07 13.02
C ASP A 31 0.23 26.60 12.66
N LEU A 32 -0.77 26.30 11.82
CA LEU A 32 -1.02 24.95 11.32
C LEU A 32 0.15 24.43 10.49
N ARG A 33 0.75 25.27 9.62
CA ARG A 33 1.93 24.89 8.83
C ARG A 33 3.14 24.63 9.73
N ASN A 34 3.36 25.45 10.76
CA ASN A 34 4.43 25.23 11.73
C ASN A 34 4.20 23.93 12.53
N TYR A 35 2.97 23.66 12.94
CA TYR A 35 2.61 22.41 13.60
C TYR A 35 2.96 21.20 12.72
N ILE A 36 2.50 21.18 11.46
CA ILE A 36 2.80 20.09 10.50
C ILE A 36 4.31 19.90 10.34
N LYS A 37 5.05 21.00 10.11
CA LYS A 37 6.50 20.95 9.92
C LYS A 37 7.24 20.37 11.13
N ASN A 38 6.75 20.66 12.33
CA ASN A 38 7.31 20.15 13.58
C ASN A 38 6.89 18.69 13.84
N SER A 39 5.74 18.24 13.35
CA SER A 39 5.26 16.86 13.51
C SER A 39 6.11 15.82 12.77
N TRP A 40 6.85 16.20 11.72
CA TRP A 40 7.71 15.24 10.99
C TRP A 40 8.69 14.51 11.90
N THR A 41 9.25 15.21 12.90
CA THR A 41 10.17 14.60 13.87
C THR A 41 9.47 13.55 14.72
N THR A 42 8.26 13.83 15.21
CA THR A 42 7.47 12.90 16.04
C THR A 42 7.01 11.66 15.27
N LEU A 43 6.75 11.83 13.97
CA LEU A 43 6.33 10.75 13.07
C LEU A 43 7.52 9.99 12.47
N SER A 44 8.75 10.43 12.71
CA SER A 44 9.94 9.73 12.22
C SER A 44 10.22 8.48 13.06
N ARG A 45 10.73 7.45 12.40
CA ARG A 45 11.25 6.22 12.99
C ARG A 45 12.59 5.89 12.37
N SER A 46 13.45 5.27 13.16
CA SER A 46 14.77 4.80 12.76
C SER A 46 15.14 3.54 13.55
N ASN A 47 16.34 3.01 13.34
CA ASN A 47 16.83 1.88 14.13
C ASN A 47 17.06 2.23 15.60
N GLN A 48 17.19 3.52 15.97
CA GLN A 48 17.15 3.95 17.38
C GLN A 48 15.76 3.76 18.00
N ASP A 49 14.70 3.85 17.19
CA ASP A 49 13.30 3.70 17.62
C ASP A 49 12.80 2.27 17.46
N ILE A 50 13.69 1.29 17.35
CA ILE A 50 13.32 -0.08 16.94
C ILE A 50 12.37 -0.75 17.93
N LEU A 51 12.49 -0.49 19.24
CA LEU A 51 11.54 -1.02 20.23
C LEU A 51 10.11 -0.51 19.98
N THR A 52 9.98 0.79 19.73
CA THR A 52 8.71 1.44 19.37
C THR A 52 8.18 0.88 18.06
N SER A 53 9.06 0.77 17.06
CA SER A 53 8.72 0.28 15.72
C SER A 53 8.27 -1.18 15.75
N ALA A 54 8.93 -2.01 16.57
CA ALA A 54 8.67 -3.44 16.66
C ALA A 54 7.46 -3.79 17.52
N ALA A 55 7.08 -2.92 18.47
CA ALA A 55 5.82 -3.05 19.18
C ALA A 55 4.64 -3.02 18.19
N ASP A 56 3.78 -4.05 18.25
CA ASP A 56 2.62 -4.17 17.37
C ASP A 56 1.33 -4.21 18.22
N PRO A 57 0.57 -3.10 18.29
CA PRO A 57 -0.66 -3.09 19.07
C PRO A 57 -1.74 -4.01 18.48
N LYS A 58 -1.59 -4.50 17.25
CA LYS A 58 -2.53 -5.43 16.61
C LYS A 58 -2.41 -6.83 17.21
N PHE A 59 -1.24 -7.22 17.70
CA PHE A 59 -0.98 -8.55 18.24
C PHE A 59 -0.61 -8.46 19.72
N LYS A 60 -1.52 -8.94 20.59
CA LYS A 60 -1.24 -9.02 22.03
C LYS A 60 -0.04 -9.94 22.26
N ARG A 61 0.94 -9.45 23.03
CA ARG A 61 2.11 -10.21 23.43
C ARG A 61 2.05 -10.49 24.92
N SER A 62 2.51 -11.67 25.33
CA SER A 62 2.65 -11.99 26.74
C SER A 62 3.79 -11.18 27.36
N SER A 63 3.66 -10.84 28.65
CA SER A 63 4.72 -10.16 29.38
C SER A 63 6.03 -10.95 29.29
N GLY A 64 7.13 -10.29 28.92
CA GLY A 64 8.46 -10.89 28.80
C GLY A 64 8.81 -11.51 27.43
N GLN A 65 7.90 -11.54 26.46
CA GLN A 65 8.24 -11.98 25.09
C GLN A 65 9.06 -10.92 24.33
N SER A 66 10.15 -11.35 23.70
CA SER A 66 11.03 -10.50 22.89
C SER A 66 10.36 -9.95 21.64
N LEU A 67 10.60 -8.68 21.30
CA LEU A 67 10.16 -8.02 20.08
C LEU A 67 10.87 -8.62 18.85
N LEU A 68 10.08 -9.19 17.94
CA LEU A 68 10.60 -9.90 16.78
C LEU A 68 10.95 -8.95 15.65
N ILE A 69 12.21 -9.01 15.21
CA ILE A 69 12.71 -8.34 14.02
C ILE A 69 13.09 -9.41 13.00
N TYR A 70 12.48 -9.35 11.82
CA TYR A 70 12.79 -10.25 10.71
C TYR A 70 13.71 -9.57 9.71
N ILE A 71 14.79 -10.24 9.35
CA ILE A 71 15.79 -9.77 8.38
C ILE A 71 15.82 -10.70 7.17
N SER A 72 16.17 -10.16 6.01
CA SER A 72 16.30 -10.94 4.77
C SER A 72 17.41 -11.99 4.91
N PRO A 73 17.27 -13.21 4.35
CA PRO A 73 18.37 -14.18 4.31
C PRO A 73 19.57 -13.72 3.45
N GLN A 74 19.40 -12.65 2.66
CA GLN A 74 20.47 -12.01 1.90
C GLN A 74 21.33 -11.07 2.75
N GLU A 75 20.94 -10.83 4.00
CA GLU A 75 21.65 -9.95 4.94
C GLU A 75 22.57 -10.72 5.87
N ASN A 76 23.56 -10.02 6.43
CA ASN A 76 24.39 -10.55 7.50
C ASN A 76 23.74 -10.26 8.87
N GLN A 77 23.19 -11.30 9.50
CA GLN A 77 22.53 -11.19 10.81
C GLN A 77 23.45 -10.64 11.90
N ASP A 78 24.72 -11.03 11.92
CA ASP A 78 25.68 -10.59 12.93
C ASP A 78 25.98 -9.10 12.78
N GLN A 79 26.13 -8.61 11.55
CA GLN A 79 26.36 -7.19 11.28
C GLN A 79 25.16 -6.34 11.70
N ILE A 80 23.93 -6.77 11.40
CA ILE A 80 22.72 -6.09 11.85
C ILE A 80 22.61 -6.11 13.37
N SER A 81 22.90 -7.24 14.01
CA SER A 81 22.90 -7.38 15.47
C SER A 81 23.93 -6.45 16.12
N GLN A 82 25.15 -6.39 15.58
CA GLN A 82 26.19 -5.47 16.04
C GLN A 82 25.77 -4.00 15.84
N LYS A 83 25.08 -3.67 14.75
CA LYS A 83 24.54 -2.32 14.53
C LYS A 83 23.53 -1.97 15.63
N PHE A 84 22.63 -2.88 15.99
CA PHE A 84 21.69 -2.67 17.10
C PHE A 84 22.39 -2.56 18.45
N GLN A 85 23.38 -3.41 18.75
CA GLN A 85 24.16 -3.33 20.00
C GLN A 85 24.91 -2.01 20.16
N LYS A 86 25.32 -1.37 19.05
CA LYS A 86 25.98 -0.06 19.08
C LYS A 86 25.03 1.11 19.38
N ILE A 87 23.73 0.95 19.10
CA ILE A 87 22.76 2.04 19.19
C ILE A 87 21.76 1.89 20.34
N LEU A 88 21.63 0.68 20.89
CA LEU A 88 20.72 0.36 22.00
C LEU A 88 21.51 0.08 23.27
N SER A 89 20.86 0.31 24.42
CA SER A 89 21.37 -0.21 25.69
C SER A 89 21.35 -1.74 25.69
N PRO A 90 22.22 -2.43 26.48
CA PRO A 90 22.14 -3.89 26.62
C PRO A 90 20.76 -4.39 27.07
N GLN A 91 20.09 -3.63 27.95
CA GLN A 91 18.73 -3.95 28.41
C GLN A 91 17.71 -3.89 27.27
N ASP A 92 17.80 -2.89 26.39
CA ASP A 92 16.90 -2.74 25.26
C ASP A 92 17.20 -3.74 24.14
N PHE A 93 18.48 -4.03 23.88
CA PHE A 93 18.87 -5.07 22.93
C PHE A 93 18.36 -6.45 23.35
N ASN A 94 18.39 -6.78 24.66
CA ASN A 94 17.86 -8.04 25.18
C ASN A 94 16.33 -8.18 25.06
N LYS A 95 15.61 -7.10 24.75
CA LYS A 95 14.18 -7.16 24.43
C LYS A 95 13.93 -7.53 22.97
N LEU A 96 14.95 -7.55 22.11
CA LEU A 96 14.81 -7.91 20.70
C LEU A 96 15.15 -9.37 20.47
N GLU A 97 14.46 -9.98 19.52
CA GLU A 97 14.85 -11.24 18.93
C GLU A 97 14.91 -11.08 17.42
N ILE A 98 16.11 -11.22 16.86
CA ILE A 98 16.38 -11.07 15.43
C ILE A 98 16.32 -12.45 14.79
N ARG A 99 15.46 -12.61 13.79
CA ARG A 99 15.26 -13.87 13.05
C ARG A 99 15.49 -13.66 11.56
N LEU A 100 16.09 -14.64 10.89
CA LEU A 100 16.05 -14.69 9.43
C LEU A 100 14.61 -14.94 8.97
N LEU A 101 14.21 -14.31 7.87
CA LEU A 101 12.98 -14.67 7.19
C LEU A 101 13.08 -16.11 6.65
N PRO A 102 12.05 -16.94 6.88
CA PRO A 102 11.97 -18.23 6.24
C PRO A 102 11.72 -18.09 4.73
N GLU A 103 12.03 -19.13 3.96
CA GLU A 103 11.82 -19.16 2.52
C GLU A 103 10.34 -18.97 2.14
N LYS A 104 9.42 -19.53 2.94
CA LYS A 104 7.97 -19.44 2.71
C LYS A 104 7.30 -18.64 3.81
N THR A 105 6.51 -17.64 3.43
CA THR A 105 5.73 -16.81 4.36
C THR A 105 4.77 -17.63 5.23
N THR A 106 4.29 -18.77 4.75
CA THR A 106 3.43 -19.71 5.51
C THR A 106 4.13 -20.39 6.69
N GLN A 107 5.46 -20.32 6.77
CA GLN A 107 6.24 -20.87 7.89
C GLN A 107 6.33 -19.87 9.07
N ILE A 108 5.90 -18.63 8.88
CA ILE A 108 5.92 -17.61 9.92
C ILE A 108 4.75 -17.83 10.88
N GLN A 109 5.05 -18.33 12.09
CA GLN A 109 4.05 -18.55 13.14
C GLN A 109 3.90 -17.33 14.06
N GLU A 110 4.99 -16.60 14.29
CA GLU A 110 4.99 -15.40 15.12
C GLU A 110 5.30 -14.17 14.27
N HIS A 111 4.44 -13.17 14.35
CA HIS A 111 4.58 -11.97 13.53
C HIS A 111 5.51 -10.93 14.14
N GLY A 112 6.21 -10.20 13.28
CA GLY A 112 7.22 -9.22 13.67
C GLY A 112 7.42 -8.13 12.64
N LEU A 113 8.27 -7.16 13.00
CA LEU A 113 8.68 -6.05 12.12
C LEU A 113 9.71 -6.57 11.11
N LEU A 114 9.58 -6.16 9.86
CA LEU A 114 10.61 -6.34 8.85
C LEU A 114 11.61 -5.20 8.95
N TYR A 115 12.89 -5.56 9.03
CA TYR A 115 13.98 -4.60 9.13
C TYR A 115 14.01 -3.64 7.94
N LEU A 116 14.28 -2.36 8.21
CA LEU A 116 14.58 -1.36 7.19
C LEU A 116 15.86 -0.63 7.57
N PRO A 117 16.78 -0.39 6.62
CA PRO A 117 18.10 0.16 6.94
C PRO A 117 18.12 1.66 7.26
N TYR A 118 17.14 2.44 6.76
CA TYR A 118 17.13 3.91 6.84
C TYR A 118 15.95 4.45 7.65
N PRO A 119 16.04 5.69 8.17
CA PRO A 119 14.91 6.38 8.78
C PRO A 119 13.72 6.55 7.83
N TYR A 120 12.51 6.54 8.36
CA TYR A 120 11.26 6.72 7.62
C TYR A 120 10.23 7.46 8.46
N VAL A 121 9.11 7.84 7.85
CA VAL A 121 7.99 8.50 8.52
C VAL A 121 6.77 7.58 8.48
N VAL A 122 6.02 7.52 9.58
CA VAL A 122 4.80 6.72 9.70
C VAL A 122 3.54 7.59 9.52
N PRO A 123 2.38 7.01 9.14
CA PRO A 123 1.12 7.76 9.04
C PRO A 123 0.65 8.42 10.34
N GLY A 124 1.08 7.88 11.50
CA GLY A 124 0.80 8.42 12.82
C GLY A 124 -0.17 7.57 13.65
N GLY A 125 -0.44 8.02 14.88
CA GLY A 125 -1.31 7.31 15.82
C GLY A 125 -0.76 5.94 16.22
N ARG A 126 -1.54 4.88 16.00
CA ARG A 126 -1.17 3.50 16.35
C ARG A 126 -0.20 2.83 15.38
N PHE A 127 0.09 3.46 14.24
CA PHE A 127 0.90 2.89 13.18
C PHE A 127 2.37 3.19 13.39
N ASN A 128 3.18 2.14 13.46
CA ASN A 128 4.63 2.23 13.69
C ASN A 128 5.44 1.66 12.51
N GLU A 129 4.75 1.34 11.42
CA GLU A 129 5.32 0.79 10.20
C GLU A 129 5.40 1.84 9.08
N MET A 130 6.33 1.64 8.14
CA MET A 130 6.36 2.38 6.88
C MET A 130 5.30 1.81 5.94
N TYR A 131 4.23 2.57 5.68
CA TYR A 131 3.16 2.16 4.77
C TYR A 131 3.50 2.53 3.31
N GLY A 132 3.01 1.73 2.37
CA GLY A 132 3.31 1.84 0.94
C GLY A 132 2.90 3.17 0.32
N TRP A 133 1.60 3.39 0.10
CA TRP A 133 1.12 4.57 -0.63
C TRP A 133 1.10 5.87 0.20
N ASP A 134 0.87 5.79 1.53
CA ASP A 134 0.94 6.93 2.45
C ASP A 134 2.29 7.64 2.36
N SER A 135 3.35 6.84 2.20
CA SER A 135 4.72 7.33 2.08
C SER A 135 4.93 8.29 0.91
N TYR A 136 4.18 8.17 -0.18
CA TYR A 136 4.26 9.14 -1.28
C TYR A 136 3.74 10.51 -0.83
N PHE A 137 2.55 10.57 -0.23
CA PHE A 137 1.96 11.82 0.23
C PHE A 137 2.78 12.46 1.36
N ILE A 138 3.33 11.64 2.25
CA ILE A 138 4.28 12.08 3.27
C ILE A 138 5.53 12.68 2.60
N GLN A 139 6.10 12.00 1.61
CA GLN A 139 7.30 12.46 0.92
C GLN A 139 7.07 13.80 0.20
N VAL A 140 5.90 14.03 -0.41
CA VAL A 140 5.54 15.34 -0.98
C VAL A 140 5.63 16.45 0.07
N GLY A 141 5.13 16.20 1.28
CA GLY A 141 5.25 17.13 2.42
C GLY A 141 6.71 17.33 2.87
N LEU A 142 7.47 16.24 2.99
CA LEU A 142 8.88 16.28 3.37
C LEU A 142 9.74 17.09 2.39
N LEU A 143 9.57 16.86 1.09
CA LEU A 143 10.29 17.60 0.05
C LEU A 143 9.95 19.09 0.09
N ARG A 144 8.67 19.43 0.27
CA ARG A 144 8.23 20.83 0.44
C ARG A 144 8.87 21.50 1.65
N ASP A 145 9.02 20.79 2.76
CA ASP A 145 9.58 21.31 4.00
C ASP A 145 11.11 21.20 4.10
N GLY A 146 11.78 20.82 2.99
CA GLY A 146 13.24 20.73 2.90
C GLY A 146 13.84 19.52 3.64
N LYS A 147 13.04 18.51 3.96
CA LYS A 147 13.47 17.26 4.62
C LYS A 147 13.97 16.24 3.61
N LEU A 148 14.90 16.67 2.74
CA LEU A 148 15.34 15.92 1.56
C LEU A 148 15.94 14.55 1.90
N GLU A 149 16.86 14.49 2.87
CA GLU A 149 17.49 13.23 3.28
C GLU A 149 16.47 12.21 3.78
N LEU A 150 15.46 12.64 4.54
CA LEU A 150 14.41 11.74 5.01
C LEU A 150 13.51 11.27 3.86
N ALA A 151 13.18 12.15 2.92
CA ALA A 151 12.44 11.81 1.71
C ALA A 151 13.20 10.78 0.83
N LYS A 152 14.52 10.94 0.72
CA LYS A 152 15.42 10.02 0.01
C LYS A 152 15.52 8.67 0.73
N ASN A 153 15.72 8.67 2.05
CA ASN A 153 15.76 7.46 2.87
C ASN A 153 14.50 6.59 2.72
N MET A 154 13.33 7.21 2.56
CA MET A 154 12.09 6.49 2.30
C MET A 154 12.09 5.78 0.93
N VAL A 155 12.63 6.42 -0.12
CA VAL A 155 12.83 5.75 -1.43
C VAL A 155 13.82 4.60 -1.30
N ASP A 156 14.94 4.82 -0.61
CA ASP A 156 15.98 3.80 -0.43
C ASP A 156 15.45 2.61 0.38
N ASN A 157 14.57 2.84 1.35
CA ASN A 157 13.84 1.77 2.06
C ASN A 157 12.87 1.01 1.16
N PHE A 158 12.19 1.65 0.21
CA PHE A 158 11.35 0.91 -0.75
C PHE A 158 12.18 0.10 -1.74
N SER A 159 13.31 0.64 -2.22
CA SER A 159 14.30 -0.13 -2.98
C SER A 159 14.80 -1.32 -2.19
N TYR A 160 15.06 -1.15 -0.90
CA TYR A 160 15.42 -2.24 0.01
C TYR A 160 14.31 -3.31 0.07
N GLN A 161 13.05 -2.92 0.30
CA GLN A 161 11.93 -3.87 0.34
C GLN A 161 11.77 -4.64 -0.98
N ILE A 162 11.83 -3.96 -2.13
CA ILE A 162 11.72 -4.62 -3.44
C ILE A 162 12.84 -5.65 -3.64
N LYS A 163 14.07 -5.31 -3.23
CA LYS A 163 15.21 -6.22 -3.34
C LYS A 163 15.10 -7.42 -2.39
N HIS A 164 14.77 -7.17 -1.13
CA HIS A 164 14.91 -8.14 -0.04
C HIS A 164 13.62 -8.87 0.36
N TYR A 165 12.46 -8.30 0.01
CA TYR A 165 11.09 -8.78 0.32
C TYR A 165 10.21 -8.87 -0.93
N ASP A 166 10.85 -8.86 -2.11
CA ASP A 166 10.26 -9.02 -3.45
C ASP A 166 9.35 -7.93 -3.99
N THR A 167 8.80 -7.07 -3.14
CA THR A 167 7.97 -5.94 -3.58
C THR A 167 7.99 -4.79 -2.57
N LEU A 168 7.42 -3.66 -2.97
CA LEU A 168 7.04 -2.58 -2.06
C LEU A 168 5.82 -3.06 -1.26
N LEU A 169 5.95 -3.16 0.05
CA LEU A 169 4.94 -3.79 0.90
C LEU A 169 3.85 -2.80 1.31
N ASN A 170 2.67 -3.32 1.64
CA ASN A 170 1.59 -2.55 2.28
C ASN A 170 2.13 -1.82 3.53
N ALA A 171 2.83 -2.57 4.39
CA ALA A 171 3.68 -2.04 5.44
C ALA A 171 4.74 -3.08 5.82
N ASN A 172 5.82 -2.67 6.49
CA ASN A 172 6.97 -3.54 6.78
C ASN A 172 6.74 -4.51 7.97
N ARG A 173 5.71 -5.35 7.90
CA ARG A 173 5.43 -6.46 8.86
C ARG A 173 5.32 -7.79 8.14
N THR A 174 5.60 -8.88 8.83
CA THR A 174 5.60 -10.22 8.21
C THR A 174 4.25 -10.63 7.62
N TYR A 175 3.12 -10.21 8.22
CA TYR A 175 1.78 -10.49 7.68
C TYR A 175 1.43 -9.70 6.40
N TYR A 176 2.26 -8.72 6.01
CA TYR A 176 2.14 -7.97 4.75
C TYR A 176 3.11 -8.45 3.65
N LEU A 177 3.96 -9.45 3.88
CA LEU A 177 4.98 -9.92 2.90
C LEU A 177 4.41 -10.35 1.53
N THR A 178 3.12 -10.60 1.45
CA THR A 178 2.45 -11.02 0.21
C THR A 178 1.69 -9.89 -0.49
N ARG A 179 1.52 -8.75 0.20
CA ARG A 179 0.59 -7.69 -0.15
C ARG A 179 1.30 -6.35 -0.34
N SER A 180 1.03 -5.71 -1.47
CA SER A 180 1.54 -4.37 -1.79
C SER A 180 0.49 -3.28 -1.48
N GLN A 181 0.66 -2.10 -2.09
CA GLN A 181 -0.26 -0.97 -2.07
C GLN A 181 -0.13 -0.15 -3.38
N PRO A 182 -1.03 0.81 -3.67
CA PRO A 182 -1.01 1.59 -4.91
C PRO A 182 0.40 2.13 -5.29
N PRO A 183 0.89 1.90 -6.52
CA PRO A 183 2.31 2.08 -6.86
C PRO A 183 2.69 3.53 -7.19
N PHE A 184 3.26 4.25 -6.22
CA PHE A 184 3.79 5.62 -6.39
C PHE A 184 5.33 5.69 -6.46
N PHE A 185 6.03 4.54 -6.51
CA PHE A 185 7.48 4.47 -6.33
C PHE A 185 8.29 5.35 -7.30
N THR A 186 7.98 5.37 -8.59
CA THR A 186 8.70 6.19 -9.58
C THR A 186 8.50 7.69 -9.40
N GLN A 187 7.30 8.12 -8.99
CA GLN A 187 7.03 9.52 -8.65
C GLN A 187 7.84 9.94 -7.42
N MET A 188 8.00 9.04 -6.43
CA MET A 188 8.85 9.29 -5.28
C MET A 188 10.33 9.40 -5.65
N VAL A 189 10.81 8.56 -6.58
CA VAL A 189 12.17 8.63 -7.11
C VAL A 189 12.42 9.96 -7.82
N LEU A 190 11.53 10.35 -8.74
CA LEU A 190 11.63 11.62 -9.48
C LEU A 190 11.49 12.83 -8.56
N GLY A 191 10.65 12.75 -7.52
CA GLY A 191 10.48 13.81 -6.53
C GLY A 191 11.79 14.17 -5.81
N VAL A 192 12.55 13.15 -5.38
CA VAL A 192 13.89 13.34 -4.79
C VAL A 192 14.89 13.81 -5.84
N PHE A 193 14.91 13.18 -7.03
CA PHE A 193 15.85 13.57 -8.10
C PHE A 193 15.70 15.04 -8.50
N LYS A 194 14.48 15.57 -8.57
CA LYS A 194 14.23 16.99 -8.89
C LYS A 194 14.87 17.97 -7.91
N GLN A 195 15.19 17.52 -6.69
CA GLN A 195 15.86 18.34 -5.67
C GLN A 195 17.37 18.11 -5.60
N THR A 196 17.85 16.93 -6.01
CA THR A 196 19.27 16.54 -5.88
C THR A 196 20.05 16.60 -7.18
N GLU A 197 19.37 16.41 -8.32
CA GLU A 197 19.96 16.15 -9.64
C GLU A 197 21.01 15.01 -9.66
N ASP A 198 20.98 14.13 -8.66
CA ASP A 198 21.94 13.03 -8.51
C ASP A 198 21.60 11.88 -9.47
N LYS A 199 22.21 11.92 -10.66
CA LYS A 199 22.06 10.88 -11.68
C LYS A 199 22.59 9.51 -11.26
N LYS A 200 23.59 9.45 -10.37
CA LYS A 200 24.12 8.16 -9.89
C LYS A 200 23.11 7.48 -8.98
N TRP A 201 22.53 8.23 -8.05
CA TRP A 201 21.45 7.74 -7.20
C TRP A 201 20.20 7.41 -8.01
N LEU A 202 19.85 8.23 -9.02
CA LEU A 202 18.73 7.92 -9.91
C LEU A 202 18.92 6.59 -10.65
N ALA A 203 20.12 6.38 -11.22
CA ALA A 203 20.45 5.14 -11.90
C ALA A 203 20.39 3.92 -10.98
N SER A 204 20.75 4.05 -9.70
CA SER A 204 20.69 2.94 -8.74
C SER A 204 19.26 2.48 -8.40
N GLN A 205 18.22 3.24 -8.79
CA GLN A 205 16.82 2.84 -8.58
C GLN A 205 16.24 2.00 -9.72
N LEU A 206 16.90 1.92 -10.88
CA LEU A 206 16.35 1.28 -12.09
C LEU A 206 15.98 -0.19 -11.90
N ASP A 207 16.79 -0.94 -11.17
CA ASP A 207 16.53 -2.35 -10.88
C ASP A 207 15.27 -2.52 -10.03
N SER A 208 15.13 -1.72 -8.97
CA SER A 208 13.94 -1.69 -8.12
C SER A 208 12.69 -1.29 -8.91
N ILE A 209 12.79 -0.27 -9.75
CA ILE A 209 11.68 0.17 -10.62
C ILE A 209 11.25 -0.97 -11.54
N THR A 210 12.19 -1.64 -12.18
CA THR A 210 11.90 -2.72 -13.13
C THR A 210 11.31 -3.94 -12.42
N LYS A 211 11.88 -4.37 -11.28
CA LYS A 211 11.35 -5.48 -10.48
C LYS A 211 9.94 -5.17 -9.96
N TYR A 212 9.70 -3.95 -9.47
CA TYR A 212 8.39 -3.56 -8.97
C TYR A 212 7.35 -3.42 -10.09
N TYR A 213 7.73 -2.94 -11.27
CA TYR A 213 6.84 -2.93 -12.44
C TYR A 213 6.45 -4.37 -12.84
N HIS A 214 7.42 -5.30 -12.84
CA HIS A 214 7.15 -6.71 -13.12
C HIS A 214 6.24 -7.37 -12.08
N TYR A 215 6.34 -6.99 -10.80
CA TYR A 215 5.39 -7.44 -9.78
C TYR A 215 3.94 -7.17 -10.20
N TRP A 216 3.63 -5.97 -10.70
CA TRP A 216 2.27 -5.60 -11.13
C TRP A 216 1.86 -6.11 -12.52
N THR A 217 2.81 -6.39 -13.39
CA THR A 217 2.57 -6.74 -14.80
C THR A 217 2.82 -8.22 -15.13
N SER A 218 2.90 -9.05 -14.09
CA SER A 218 2.98 -10.51 -14.21
C SER A 218 1.72 -11.18 -13.66
N ALA A 219 1.45 -12.42 -14.08
CA ALA A 219 0.39 -13.22 -13.47
C ALA A 219 0.68 -13.45 -11.97
N PRO A 220 -0.35 -13.48 -11.09
CA PRO A 220 -1.79 -13.44 -11.39
C PRO A 220 -2.39 -12.02 -11.46
N LYS A 221 -1.59 -10.97 -11.29
CA LYS A 221 -2.04 -9.57 -11.31
C LYS A 221 -2.30 -9.04 -12.70
N LEU A 222 -1.54 -9.48 -13.70
CA LEU A 222 -1.85 -9.21 -15.10
C LEU A 222 -3.08 -10.02 -15.53
N ASN A 223 -4.12 -9.33 -15.97
CA ASN A 223 -5.21 -9.94 -16.72
C ASN A 223 -4.75 -10.11 -18.17
N GLN A 224 -4.57 -11.36 -18.62
CA GLN A 224 -4.03 -11.66 -19.94
C GLN A 224 -4.97 -11.27 -21.09
N GLU A 225 -6.28 -11.28 -20.85
CA GLU A 225 -7.30 -10.95 -21.86
C GLU A 225 -7.32 -9.45 -22.16
N THR A 226 -7.23 -8.61 -21.12
CA THR A 226 -7.25 -7.15 -21.29
C THR A 226 -5.86 -6.54 -21.45
N GLY A 227 -4.81 -7.23 -20.99
CA GLY A 227 -3.46 -6.68 -20.87
C GLY A 227 -3.32 -5.63 -19.77
N LEU A 228 -4.34 -5.45 -18.92
CA LEU A 228 -4.35 -4.54 -17.77
C LEU A 228 -4.10 -5.31 -16.47
N SER A 229 -3.72 -4.59 -15.41
CA SER A 229 -3.44 -5.17 -14.11
C SER A 229 -4.65 -5.06 -13.16
N ARG A 230 -4.70 -5.95 -12.19
CA ARG A 230 -5.66 -5.97 -11.08
C ARG A 230 -4.94 -6.07 -9.74
N TYR A 231 -5.63 -5.66 -8.67
CA TYR A 231 -5.20 -6.01 -7.32
C TYR A 231 -5.44 -7.50 -7.09
N TYR A 232 -4.42 -8.17 -6.58
CA TYR A 232 -4.44 -9.62 -6.34
C TYR A 232 -3.34 -9.97 -5.34
N ASP A 233 -3.65 -9.99 -4.04
CA ASP A 233 -2.69 -10.38 -3.00
C ASP A 233 -2.19 -11.82 -3.27
N LEU A 234 -0.91 -12.08 -3.07
CA LEU A 234 -0.33 -13.42 -3.27
C LEU A 234 -0.56 -14.33 -2.06
N GLY A 235 -1.01 -13.77 -0.93
CA GLY A 235 -1.35 -14.48 0.29
C GLY A 235 -2.67 -15.24 0.18
N LYS A 236 -2.83 -16.29 1.00
CA LYS A 236 -4.03 -17.13 1.03
C LYS A 236 -4.66 -17.16 2.41
N GLY A 237 -5.97 -17.40 2.43
CA GLY A 237 -6.73 -17.54 3.65
C GLY A 237 -6.77 -16.25 4.46
N ILE A 238 -7.05 -16.40 5.75
CA ILE A 238 -7.36 -15.27 6.60
C ILE A 238 -6.17 -14.31 6.74
N ALA A 239 -6.43 -13.01 6.66
CA ALA A 239 -5.48 -11.98 7.05
C ALA A 239 -5.42 -11.90 8.59
N PRO A 240 -4.27 -12.23 9.23
CA PRO A 240 -4.20 -12.41 10.68
C PRO A 240 -4.44 -11.11 11.46
N GLU A 241 -4.04 -9.97 10.91
CA GLU A 241 -4.25 -8.63 11.49
C GLU A 241 -5.73 -8.25 11.62
N VAL A 242 -6.58 -8.84 10.78
CA VAL A 242 -8.02 -8.63 10.76
C VAL A 242 -8.68 -9.30 11.95
N ILE A 243 -8.34 -10.57 12.22
CA ILE A 243 -8.85 -11.27 13.41
C ILE A 243 -8.31 -10.63 14.70
N SER A 244 -7.05 -10.21 14.68
CA SER A 244 -6.37 -9.74 15.87
C SER A 244 -6.82 -8.33 16.29
N SER A 245 -7.09 -7.44 15.34
CA SER A 245 -7.31 -6.02 15.63
C SER A 245 -8.62 -5.39 15.14
N GLU A 246 -9.30 -5.97 14.14
CA GLU A 246 -10.53 -5.38 13.58
C GLU A 246 -11.78 -5.91 14.28
N ARG A 247 -12.02 -5.41 15.49
CA ARG A 247 -13.18 -5.76 16.31
C ARG A 247 -14.08 -4.56 16.55
N ASP A 248 -15.39 -4.78 16.49
CA ASP A 248 -16.37 -3.79 16.94
C ASP A 248 -16.49 -3.75 18.47
N GLU A 249 -17.34 -2.88 18.99
CA GLU A 249 -17.61 -2.72 20.42
C GLU A 249 -18.13 -4.01 21.09
N LYS A 250 -18.72 -4.92 20.31
CA LYS A 250 -19.24 -6.23 20.77
C LYS A 250 -18.20 -7.34 20.60
N GLY A 251 -16.98 -7.01 20.16
CA GLY A 251 -15.89 -7.95 19.95
C GLY A 251 -16.00 -8.77 18.66
N LYS A 252 -16.99 -8.50 17.78
CA LYS A 252 -17.15 -9.20 16.50
C LYS A 252 -16.06 -8.76 15.54
N THR A 253 -15.41 -9.74 14.88
CA THR A 253 -14.40 -9.45 13.86
C THR A 253 -15.05 -8.88 12.59
N HIS A 254 -14.24 -8.32 11.69
CA HIS A 254 -14.67 -7.99 10.33
C HIS A 254 -15.39 -9.16 9.64
N TYR A 255 -14.84 -10.38 9.73
CA TYR A 255 -15.43 -11.58 9.14
C TYR A 255 -16.74 -12.00 9.80
N ASP A 256 -16.89 -11.82 11.11
CA ASP A 256 -18.16 -12.10 11.80
C ASP A 256 -19.29 -11.20 11.30
N ARG A 257 -18.99 -9.90 11.13
CA ARG A 257 -19.94 -8.92 10.60
C ARG A 257 -20.32 -9.21 9.16
N ILE A 258 -19.39 -9.68 8.33
CA ILE A 258 -19.68 -10.05 6.94
C ILE A 258 -20.52 -11.33 6.86
N LYS A 259 -20.22 -12.35 7.66
CA LYS A 259 -21.06 -13.56 7.73
C LYS A 259 -22.50 -13.21 8.12
N GLU A 260 -22.68 -12.34 9.12
CA GLU A 260 -24.00 -11.84 9.53
C GLU A 260 -24.68 -11.06 8.41
N TYR A 261 -23.94 -10.21 7.69
CA TYR A 261 -24.48 -9.49 6.53
C TYR A 261 -24.96 -10.44 5.43
N TYR A 262 -24.14 -11.41 4.99
CA TYR A 262 -24.55 -12.39 3.97
C TYR A 262 -25.66 -13.33 4.42
N HIS A 263 -25.83 -13.52 5.73
CA HIS A 263 -26.92 -14.32 6.26
C HIS A 263 -28.25 -13.55 6.28
N THR A 264 -28.22 -12.23 6.45
CA THR A 264 -29.42 -11.42 6.71
C THR A 264 -29.82 -10.50 5.56
N GLN A 265 -28.90 -10.19 4.65
CA GLN A 265 -29.10 -9.26 3.54
C GLN A 265 -29.03 -9.98 2.21
N GLU A 266 -29.90 -9.58 1.28
CA GLU A 266 -29.81 -9.97 -0.11
C GLU A 266 -28.72 -9.16 -0.82
N VAL A 267 -27.81 -9.84 -1.53
CA VAL A 267 -26.75 -9.21 -2.33
C VAL A 267 -26.87 -9.69 -3.77
N THR A 268 -27.09 -8.74 -4.68
CA THR A 268 -27.28 -8.99 -6.12
C THR A 268 -26.09 -8.55 -6.96
N ALA A 269 -25.09 -7.88 -6.35
CA ALA A 269 -23.92 -7.36 -7.05
C ALA A 269 -22.98 -8.47 -7.56
N TYR A 270 -23.02 -9.66 -6.96
CA TYR A 270 -22.26 -10.85 -7.35
C TYR A 270 -22.92 -12.10 -6.76
N ASP A 271 -22.51 -13.28 -7.23
CA ASP A 271 -22.98 -14.57 -6.70
C ASP A 271 -22.37 -14.86 -5.32
N VAL A 272 -23.14 -14.56 -4.27
CA VAL A 272 -22.74 -14.77 -2.87
C VAL A 272 -22.33 -16.21 -2.58
N SER A 273 -22.86 -17.21 -3.30
CA SER A 273 -22.54 -18.62 -3.05
C SER A 273 -21.06 -18.96 -3.28
N GLN A 274 -20.36 -18.16 -4.10
CA GLN A 274 -18.92 -18.28 -4.32
C GLN A 274 -18.10 -17.77 -3.14
N TYR A 275 -18.67 -16.88 -2.33
CA TYR A 275 -18.02 -16.14 -1.24
C TYR A 275 -18.43 -16.62 0.15
N TYR A 276 -19.62 -17.19 0.28
CA TYR A 276 -20.20 -17.62 1.53
C TYR A 276 -21.02 -18.90 1.36
N HIS A 277 -20.64 -19.94 2.10
CA HIS A 277 -21.34 -21.21 2.13
C HIS A 277 -22.43 -21.18 3.21
N GLN A 278 -23.68 -20.92 2.79
CA GLN A 278 -24.84 -20.77 3.67
C GLN A 278 -25.02 -21.93 4.66
N PRO A 279 -24.97 -23.23 4.26
CA PRO A 279 -25.21 -24.33 5.20
C PRO A 279 -24.22 -24.41 6.36
N SER A 280 -22.94 -24.12 6.11
CA SER A 280 -21.91 -24.13 7.17
C SER A 280 -21.65 -22.75 7.77
N GLN A 281 -22.28 -21.71 7.24
CA GLN A 281 -22.06 -20.30 7.59
C GLN A 281 -20.58 -19.89 7.56
N GLN A 282 -19.82 -20.37 6.57
CA GLN A 282 -18.39 -20.08 6.43
C GLN A 282 -18.11 -19.23 5.19
N LEU A 283 -17.14 -18.33 5.32
CA LEU A 283 -16.58 -17.61 4.18
C LEU A 283 -15.64 -18.54 3.40
N THR A 284 -15.67 -18.46 2.07
CA THR A 284 -14.87 -19.33 1.20
C THR A 284 -13.43 -18.82 1.03
N PRO A 285 -12.51 -19.65 0.51
CA PRO A 285 -11.19 -19.18 0.09
C PRO A 285 -11.22 -18.00 -0.90
N LEU A 286 -12.23 -17.94 -1.78
CA LEU A 286 -12.39 -16.84 -2.73
C LEU A 286 -12.68 -15.52 -2.02
N PHE A 287 -13.52 -15.54 -0.98
CA PHE A 287 -13.76 -14.36 -0.15
C PHE A 287 -12.47 -13.83 0.47
N TYR A 288 -11.65 -14.70 1.06
CA TYR A 288 -10.39 -14.25 1.67
C TYR A 288 -9.40 -13.71 0.63
N GLN A 289 -9.37 -14.27 -0.58
CA GLN A 289 -8.60 -13.71 -1.69
C GLN A 289 -9.10 -12.32 -2.08
N GLY A 290 -10.42 -12.12 -2.12
CA GLY A 290 -11.08 -10.83 -2.32
C GLY A 290 -10.72 -9.80 -1.26
N ASP A 291 -10.92 -10.12 0.02
CA ASP A 291 -10.60 -9.23 1.16
C ASP A 291 -9.12 -8.79 1.15
N ARG A 292 -8.21 -9.75 0.98
CA ARG A 292 -6.78 -9.47 0.90
C ARG A 292 -6.40 -8.55 -0.26
N SER A 293 -7.01 -8.75 -1.42
CA SER A 293 -6.77 -7.94 -2.62
C SER A 293 -7.43 -6.56 -2.52
N MET A 294 -8.56 -6.47 -1.81
CA MET A 294 -9.22 -5.21 -1.46
C MET A 294 -8.33 -4.36 -0.54
N ARG A 295 -7.64 -4.96 0.42
CA ARG A 295 -6.62 -4.29 1.26
C ARG A 295 -5.38 -3.86 0.48
N GLU A 296 -5.00 -4.61 -0.56
CA GLU A 296 -3.93 -4.20 -1.48
C GLU A 296 -4.30 -2.92 -2.25
N SER A 297 -5.59 -2.69 -2.49
CA SER A 297 -6.06 -1.48 -3.17
C SER A 297 -5.99 -0.20 -2.33
N GLY A 298 -5.89 -0.33 -1.00
CA GLY A 298 -5.96 0.79 -0.04
C GLY A 298 -7.37 1.34 0.19
N PHE A 299 -8.41 0.76 -0.42
CA PHE A 299 -9.81 1.16 -0.26
C PHE A 299 -10.60 0.18 0.61
N ASP A 300 -10.07 -0.13 1.80
CA ASP A 300 -10.58 -1.16 2.70
C ASP A 300 -11.48 -0.67 3.86
N PRO A 301 -12.76 -1.08 3.92
CA PRO A 301 -13.60 -1.53 2.80
C PRO A 301 -14.23 -0.35 2.05
N SER A 302 -14.61 -0.62 0.80
CA SER A 302 -15.54 0.20 0.01
C SER A 302 -16.49 -0.74 -0.74
N ASN A 303 -17.49 -0.19 -1.43
CA ASN A 303 -18.51 -0.96 -2.16
C ASN A 303 -18.44 -0.77 -3.68
N ARG A 304 -17.27 -0.37 -4.21
CA ARG A 304 -17.09 -0.10 -5.65
C ARG A 304 -17.31 -1.34 -6.51
N PHE A 305 -16.90 -2.52 -6.02
CA PHE A 305 -17.02 -3.81 -6.70
C PHE A 305 -18.04 -4.71 -5.98
N GLY A 306 -19.17 -4.12 -5.58
CA GLY A 306 -20.15 -4.73 -4.69
C GLY A 306 -19.77 -4.64 -3.21
N PRO A 307 -20.63 -5.12 -2.29
CA PRO A 307 -20.40 -5.05 -0.85
C PRO A 307 -19.01 -5.54 -0.43
N PHE A 308 -18.33 -4.74 0.40
CA PHE A 308 -16.98 -5.04 0.92
C PHE A 308 -15.88 -5.19 -0.13
N ASN A 309 -16.15 -4.89 -1.41
CA ASN A 309 -15.25 -5.16 -2.54
C ASN A 309 -14.79 -6.64 -2.60
N ALA A 310 -15.62 -7.59 -2.15
CA ALA A 310 -15.25 -9.00 -2.13
C ALA A 310 -14.89 -9.55 -3.53
N ASP A 311 -15.51 -8.99 -4.57
CA ASP A 311 -15.36 -9.41 -5.98
C ASP A 311 -14.19 -8.71 -6.72
N ILE A 312 -13.41 -7.84 -6.03
CA ILE A 312 -12.37 -6.97 -6.64
C ILE A 312 -11.39 -7.68 -7.57
N ILE A 313 -11.08 -8.95 -7.29
CA ILE A 313 -10.12 -9.74 -8.07
C ILE A 313 -10.58 -10.02 -9.50
N HIS A 314 -11.85 -9.81 -9.81
CA HIS A 314 -12.39 -9.98 -11.16
C HIS A 314 -12.32 -8.70 -12.01
N TYR A 315 -11.91 -7.57 -11.42
CA TYR A 315 -11.87 -6.27 -12.08
C TYR A 315 -10.43 -5.82 -12.33
N THR A 316 -10.23 -4.99 -13.36
CA THR A 316 -8.97 -4.25 -13.60
C THR A 316 -9.21 -2.77 -13.28
N PRO A 317 -8.94 -2.30 -12.04
CA PRO A 317 -9.36 -0.97 -11.62
C PRO A 317 -8.60 0.14 -12.36
N VAL A 318 -9.31 1.20 -12.74
CA VAL A 318 -8.70 2.41 -13.35
C VAL A 318 -7.61 2.99 -12.46
N CYS A 319 -7.81 3.04 -11.14
CA CYS A 319 -6.85 3.63 -10.20
C CYS A 319 -5.48 2.94 -10.28
N LEU A 320 -5.43 1.61 -10.36
CA LEU A 320 -4.18 0.88 -10.52
C LEU A 320 -3.56 1.14 -11.90
N ASN A 321 -4.35 1.05 -12.96
CA ASN A 321 -3.82 1.11 -14.32
C ASN A 321 -3.35 2.52 -14.72
N VAL A 322 -3.96 3.58 -14.18
CA VAL A 322 -3.46 4.95 -14.34
C VAL A 322 -2.12 5.13 -13.60
N LEU A 323 -1.96 4.54 -12.41
CA LEU A 323 -0.67 4.59 -11.70
C LEU A 323 0.42 3.80 -12.43
N LEU A 324 0.09 2.66 -13.03
CA LEU A 324 1.05 1.91 -13.87
C LEU A 324 1.39 2.66 -15.16
N TYR A 325 0.43 3.38 -15.75
CA TYR A 325 0.70 4.29 -16.87
C TYR A 325 1.68 5.39 -16.45
N GLN A 326 1.46 6.00 -15.28
CA GLN A 326 2.38 7.00 -14.74
C GLN A 326 3.76 6.39 -14.48
N MET A 327 3.83 5.18 -13.92
CA MET A 327 5.09 4.46 -13.70
C MET A 327 5.86 4.23 -15.00
N GLU A 328 5.18 3.88 -16.09
CA GLU A 328 5.78 3.72 -17.42
C GLU A 328 6.28 5.05 -17.99
N GLN A 329 5.53 6.15 -17.82
CA GLN A 329 5.94 7.49 -18.23
C GLN A 329 7.17 7.98 -17.44
N ASP A 330 7.11 7.87 -16.11
CA ASP A 330 8.21 8.26 -15.23
C ASP A 330 9.47 7.47 -15.56
N THR A 331 9.35 6.16 -15.78
CA THR A 331 10.50 5.33 -16.12
C THR A 331 11.11 5.74 -17.46
N ALA A 332 10.27 6.12 -18.44
CA ALA A 332 10.77 6.69 -19.69
C ALA A 332 11.52 8.02 -19.49
N GLU A 333 11.03 8.89 -18.61
CA GLU A 333 11.70 10.14 -18.21
C GLU A 333 13.05 9.86 -17.54
N ILE A 334 13.10 8.90 -16.62
CA ILE A 334 14.33 8.48 -15.94
C ILE A 334 15.40 8.03 -16.95
N TYR A 335 15.05 7.13 -17.88
CA TYR A 335 16.00 6.70 -18.91
C TYR A 335 16.43 7.87 -19.82
N GLN A 336 15.54 8.81 -20.13
CA GLN A 336 15.88 10.02 -20.90
C GLN A 336 16.90 10.88 -20.16
N ILE A 337 16.72 11.11 -18.85
CA ILE A 337 17.64 11.88 -17.98
C ILE A 337 19.03 11.24 -17.94
N LEU A 338 19.07 9.90 -17.91
CA LEU A 338 20.28 9.09 -17.89
C LEU A 338 20.93 8.91 -19.28
N GLY A 339 20.30 9.42 -20.34
CA GLY A 339 20.83 9.39 -21.71
C GLY A 339 20.55 8.11 -22.49
N ASP A 340 19.73 7.20 -21.98
CA ASP A 340 19.32 5.97 -22.67
C ASP A 340 18.00 6.19 -23.43
N ASN A 341 18.12 6.77 -24.62
CA ASN A 341 16.99 7.05 -25.50
C ASN A 341 16.27 5.76 -25.96
N GLN A 342 16.99 4.65 -26.10
CA GLN A 342 16.41 3.39 -26.57
C GLN A 342 15.45 2.82 -25.53
N GLN A 343 15.87 2.75 -24.26
CA GLN A 343 15.01 2.30 -23.17
C GLN A 343 13.88 3.29 -22.93
N SER A 344 14.14 4.60 -22.96
CA SER A 344 13.10 5.63 -22.86
C SER A 344 11.97 5.41 -23.87
N GLN A 345 12.31 5.17 -25.15
CA GLN A 345 11.32 4.88 -26.18
C GLN A 345 10.53 3.58 -25.95
N LYS A 346 11.17 2.53 -25.41
CA LYS A 346 10.45 1.28 -25.07
C LYS A 346 9.39 1.53 -24.00
N TRP A 347 9.73 2.27 -22.95
CA TRP A 347 8.79 2.61 -21.87
C TRP A 347 7.65 3.53 -22.34
N ARG A 348 7.93 4.51 -23.21
CA ARG A 348 6.88 5.32 -23.86
C ARG A 348 5.89 4.48 -24.66
N LYS A 349 6.36 3.44 -25.35
CA LYS A 349 5.49 2.50 -26.08
C LYS A 349 4.61 1.67 -25.13
N LEU A 350 5.14 1.24 -23.98
CA LEU A 350 4.35 0.56 -22.94
C LEU A 350 3.24 1.47 -22.42
N ALA A 351 3.59 2.71 -22.06
CA ALA A 351 2.63 3.72 -21.61
C ALA A 351 1.54 4.02 -22.65
N GLN A 352 1.93 4.19 -23.92
CA GLN A 352 0.97 4.40 -25.00
C GLN A 352 0.00 3.21 -25.15
N LYS A 353 0.52 1.98 -25.11
CA LYS A 353 -0.30 0.77 -25.15
C LYS A 353 -1.27 0.73 -23.97
N ARG A 354 -0.80 0.97 -22.74
CA ARG A 354 -1.67 0.98 -21.56
C ARG A 354 -2.76 2.04 -21.66
N ARG A 355 -2.42 3.26 -22.09
CA ARG A 355 -3.42 4.33 -22.33
C ARG A 355 -4.51 3.89 -23.31
N GLN A 356 -4.13 3.24 -24.41
CA GLN A 356 -5.10 2.71 -25.38
C GLN A 356 -6.01 1.64 -24.75
N LEU A 357 -5.45 0.75 -23.93
CA LEU A 357 -6.23 -0.29 -23.25
C LEU A 357 -7.17 0.29 -22.18
N ILE A 358 -6.71 1.29 -21.40
CA ILE A 358 -7.56 2.03 -20.45
C ILE A 358 -8.73 2.68 -21.20
N ASN A 359 -8.46 3.44 -22.26
CA ASN A 359 -9.53 4.08 -23.04
C ASN A 359 -10.48 3.07 -23.70
N ARG A 360 -9.99 1.88 -24.05
CA ARG A 360 -10.82 0.84 -24.66
C ARG A 360 -11.74 0.15 -23.65
N PHE A 361 -11.24 -0.14 -22.46
CA PHE A 361 -11.92 -1.04 -21.51
C PHE A 361 -12.52 -0.34 -20.30
N LEU A 362 -12.05 0.85 -19.95
CA LEU A 362 -12.41 1.54 -18.71
C LEU A 362 -13.11 2.88 -18.94
N TRP A 363 -13.04 3.46 -20.14
CA TRP A 363 -13.73 4.71 -20.46
C TRP A 363 -15.19 4.48 -20.84
N ASP A 364 -16.08 5.22 -20.18
CA ASP A 364 -17.48 5.35 -20.52
C ASP A 364 -17.74 6.75 -21.11
N GLU A 365 -18.00 6.80 -22.41
CA GLU A 365 -18.24 8.05 -23.15
C GLU A 365 -19.53 8.76 -22.72
N GLU A 366 -20.57 8.01 -22.35
CA GLU A 366 -21.87 8.58 -21.98
C GLU A 366 -21.81 9.18 -20.58
N ALA A 367 -21.16 8.48 -19.65
CA ALA A 367 -20.97 8.96 -18.28
C ALA A 367 -19.86 10.02 -18.17
N GLY A 368 -18.92 10.06 -19.11
CA GLY A 368 -17.74 10.93 -19.06
C GLY A 368 -16.77 10.52 -17.94
N LEU A 369 -16.69 9.23 -17.63
CA LEU A 369 -15.95 8.68 -16.49
C LEU A 369 -15.08 7.48 -16.91
N LEU A 370 -13.99 7.26 -16.14
CA LEU A 370 -13.09 6.10 -16.24
C LEU A 370 -13.31 5.08 -15.11
#